data_AF-A0A7C8YWU3-F1
#
_entry.id   AF-A0A7C8YWU3-F1
#
_cell.length_a   1.000
_cell.length_b   1.000
_cell.length_c   1.000
_cell.angle_alpha   90.00
_cell.angle_beta   90.00
_cell.angle_gamma   90.00
#
_symmetry.space_group_name_H-M   'P 1'
#
loop_
_entity.id
_entity.type
_entity.pdbx_description
1 polymer ?
#
loop_
_entity_poly.entity_id
_entity_poly.type
_entity_poly.pdbx_seq_one_letter_code
_entity_poly.pdbx_strand_id
1 'polypeptide(L)'
;MADKLTADAALSPAGLVGVAVCHGFALFVAVSVGANISGGHVNPAVTFGLALGGQITILTGIFYWIAQLLGSIVACFLLKAATGGLVIINITSHHLISFLS
;
A
#
# COMPACT_ATOMS: atom_id res chain seq x y z
N MET A 1 -20.11 -0.33 -21.41
CA MET A 1 -20.99 -1.25 -20.65
C MET A 1 -20.23 -2.44 -20.04
N ALA A 2 -19.22 -3.00 -20.72
CA ALA A 2 -18.38 -4.09 -20.16
C ALA A 2 -17.56 -3.70 -18.91
N ASP A 3 -17.09 -2.45 -18.83
CA ASP A 3 -16.30 -1.92 -17.69
C ASP A 3 -17.03 -2.00 -16.34
N LYS A 4 -18.36 -1.80 -16.33
CA LYS A 4 -19.18 -1.86 -15.11
C LYS A 4 -19.36 -3.28 -14.59
N LEU A 5 -19.33 -4.29 -15.48
CA LEU A 5 -19.48 -5.70 -15.09
C LEU A 5 -18.22 -6.26 -14.42
N THR A 6 -17.03 -5.78 -14.81
CA THR A 6 -15.79 -6.22 -14.17
C THR A 6 -15.49 -5.46 -12.87
N ALA A 7 -16.01 -4.22 -12.72
CA ALA A 7 -15.83 -3.43 -11.50
C ALA A 7 -16.46 -4.11 -10.27
N ASP A 8 -17.67 -4.65 -10.42
CA ASP A 8 -18.34 -5.42 -9.36
C ASP A 8 -17.72 -6.81 -9.13
N ALA A 9 -16.95 -7.33 -10.09
CA ALA A 9 -16.28 -8.62 -9.93
C ALA A 9 -15.26 -8.61 -8.76
N ALA A 10 -14.64 -7.46 -8.47
CA ALA A 10 -13.77 -7.29 -7.31
C ALA A 10 -14.55 -7.23 -5.98
N LEU A 11 -15.81 -6.77 -6.02
CA LEU A 11 -16.70 -6.63 -4.86
C LEU A 11 -17.52 -7.90 -4.59
N SER A 12 -17.54 -8.85 -5.54
CA SER A 12 -18.07 -10.19 -5.33
C SER A 12 -17.37 -10.88 -4.15
N PRO A 13 -18.04 -11.76 -3.37
CA PRO A 13 -17.40 -12.50 -2.28
C PRO A 13 -16.09 -13.20 -2.70
N ALA A 14 -16.06 -13.78 -3.90
CA ALA A 14 -14.84 -14.39 -4.44
C ALA A 14 -13.75 -13.36 -4.79
N GLY A 15 -14.15 -12.20 -5.32
CA GLY A 15 -13.25 -11.09 -5.59
C GLY A 15 -12.59 -10.53 -4.33
N LEU A 16 -13.39 -10.30 -3.28
CA LEU A 16 -12.90 -9.85 -1.97
C LEU A 16 -11.92 -10.83 -1.34
N VAL A 17 -12.22 -12.14 -1.40
CA VAL A 17 -11.27 -13.18 -0.95
C VAL A 17 -9.99 -13.14 -1.76
N GLY A 18 -10.08 -12.99 -3.09
CA GLY A 18 -8.92 -12.84 -3.96
C GLY A 18 -8.05 -11.63 -3.59
N VAL A 19 -8.67 -10.47 -3.36
CA VAL A 19 -7.97 -9.25 -2.91
C VAL A 19 -7.30 -9.47 -1.55
N ALA A 20 -7.99 -10.10 -0.60
CA ALA A 20 -7.47 -10.38 0.73
C ALA A 20 -6.26 -11.33 0.70
N VAL A 21 -6.33 -12.42 -0.08
CA VAL A 21 -5.23 -13.37 -0.24
C VAL A 21 -4.03 -12.72 -0.92
N CYS A 22 -4.25 -11.95 -1.99
CA CYS A 22 -3.17 -11.20 -2.66
C CYS A 22 -2.45 -10.24 -1.71
N HIS A 23 -3.20 -9.45 -0.93
CA HIS A 23 -2.60 -8.54 0.04
C HIS A 23 -1.86 -9.27 1.15
N GLY A 24 -2.45 -10.34 1.71
CA GLY A 24 -1.82 -11.15 2.74
C GLY A 24 -0.53 -11.80 2.26
N PHE A 25 -0.51 -12.33 1.04
CA PHE A 25 0.70 -12.93 0.46
C PHE A 25 1.77 -11.89 0.14
N ALA A 26 1.39 -10.73 -0.41
CA ALA A 26 2.32 -9.64 -0.67
C ALA A 26 3.00 -9.17 0.63
N LEU A 27 2.23 -9.01 1.71
CA LEU A 27 2.76 -8.68 3.04
C LEU A 27 3.63 -9.80 3.59
N PHE A 28 3.22 -11.07 3.46
CA PHE A 28 4.03 -12.22 3.89
C PHE A 28 5.41 -12.21 3.25
N VAL A 29 5.49 -12.01 1.93
CA VAL A 29 6.77 -11.92 1.22
C VAL A 29 7.57 -10.71 1.68
N ALA A 30 6.95 -9.53 1.76
CA ALA A 30 7.62 -8.29 2.17
C ALA A 30 8.21 -8.39 3.58
N VAL A 31 7.45 -8.94 4.53
CA VAL A 31 7.90 -9.17 5.90
C VAL A 31 8.96 -10.25 5.94
N SER A 32 8.80 -11.36 5.22
CA SER A 32 9.79 -12.46 5.23
C SER A 32 11.17 -12.00 4.78
N VAL A 33 11.25 -11.15 3.76
CA VAL A 33 12.51 -10.58 3.27
C VAL A 33 13.03 -9.48 4.21
N GLY A 34 12.13 -8.68 4.80
CA GLY A 34 12.48 -7.56 5.67
C GLY A 34 12.74 -7.91 7.14
N ALA A 35 12.31 -9.08 7.61
CA ALA A 35 12.27 -9.43 9.04
C ALA A 35 13.65 -9.36 9.70
N ASN A 36 14.68 -9.93 9.07
CA ASN A 36 16.03 -9.96 9.64
C ASN A 36 16.81 -8.65 9.46
N ILE A 37 16.30 -7.70 8.68
CA ILE A 37 16.99 -6.44 8.36
C ILE A 37 16.35 -5.27 9.11
N SER A 38 15.02 -5.15 9.03
CA SER A 38 14.26 -4.00 9.53
C SER A 38 13.16 -4.37 10.52
N GLY A 39 13.06 -5.65 10.90
CA GLY A 39 11.93 -6.18 11.68
C GLY A 39 10.63 -6.31 10.86
N GLY A 40 10.65 -5.97 9.58
CA GLY A 40 9.51 -6.16 8.68
C GLY A 40 8.29 -5.31 9.03
N HIS A 41 8.45 -4.08 9.54
CA HIS A 41 7.29 -3.29 9.98
C HIS A 41 6.35 -2.93 8.82
N VAL A 42 6.92 -2.59 7.66
CA VAL A 42 6.30 -2.32 6.34
C VAL A 42 5.04 -1.43 6.31
N ASN A 43 4.67 -0.85 7.45
CA ASN A 43 3.42 -0.13 7.70
C ASN A 43 3.66 0.94 8.78
N PRO A 44 3.25 2.20 8.53
CA PRO A 44 3.40 3.27 9.51
C PRO A 44 2.66 3.01 10.82
N ALA A 45 1.48 2.39 10.79
CA ALA A 45 0.70 2.07 11.98
C ALA A 45 1.36 0.98 12.85
N VAL A 46 1.96 -0.03 12.21
CA VAL A 46 2.72 -1.08 12.91
C VAL A 46 3.98 -0.49 13.53
N THR A 47 4.70 0.34 12.78
CA THR A 47 5.88 1.07 13.27
C THR A 47 5.53 1.95 14.47
N PHE A 48 4.38 2.62 14.44
CA PHE A 48 3.89 3.42 15.56
C PHE A 48 3.62 2.57 16.81
N GLY A 49 2.95 1.42 16.65
CA GLY A 49 2.68 0.50 17.75
C GLY A 49 3.96 0.00 18.42
N LEU A 50 5.01 -0.28 17.63
CA LEU A 50 6.32 -0.66 18.14
C LEU A 50 7.06 0.49 18.84
N ALA A 51 6.90 1.73 18.37
CA ALA A 51 7.44 2.90 19.05
C ALA A 51 6.76 3.14 20.41
N LEU A 52 5.43 3.01 20.48
CA LEU A 52 4.69 3.08 21.74
C LEU A 52 5.02 1.93 22.70
N GLY A 53 5.25 0.73 22.15
CA GLY A 53 5.70 -0.43 22.90
C GLY A 53 7.16 -0.35 23.37
N GLY A 54 7.89 0.74 23.07
CA GLY A 54 9.28 0.94 23.46
C GLY A 54 10.29 0.06 22.71
N GLN A 55 9.87 -0.60 21.63
CA GLN A 55 10.70 -1.50 20.82
C GLN A 55 11.60 -0.72 19.85
N ILE A 56 11.21 0.50 19.46
CA ILE A 56 12.00 1.40 18.62
C ILE A 56 11.93 2.84 19.13
N THR A 57 12.96 3.63 18.85
CA THR A 57 12.95 5.07 19.18
C THR A 57 12.03 5.85 18.23
N ILE A 58 11.43 6.95 18.71
CA ILE A 58 10.57 7.84 17.90
C ILE A 58 11.30 8.32 16.63
N LEU A 59 12.59 8.68 16.76
CA LEU A 59 13.38 9.16 15.63
C LEU A 59 13.58 8.07 14.57
N THR A 60 13.89 6.84 14.98
CA THR A 60 13.93 5.68 14.07
C THR A 60 12.57 5.45 13.41
N GLY A 61 11.47 5.57 14.17
CA GLY A 61 10.11 5.46 13.65
C GLY A 61 9.81 6.46 12.52
N ILE A 62 10.25 7.71 12.65
CA ILE A 62 10.08 8.75 11.62
C ILE A 62 10.84 8.38 10.33
N PHE A 63 12.09 7.90 10.43
CA PHE A 63 12.84 7.43 9.26
C PHE A 63 12.16 6.22 8.58
N TYR A 64 11.59 5.31 9.35
CA TYR A 64 10.80 4.19 8.82
C TYR A 64 9.56 4.68 8.08
N TRP A 65 8.84 5.67 8.59
CA TRP A 65 7.69 6.25 7.90
C TRP A 65 8.07 6.86 6.56
N ILE A 66 9.17 7.65 6.51
CA ILE A 66 9.64 8.23 5.25
C ILE A 66 9.96 7.13 4.23
N ALA A 67 10.70 6.09 4.64
CA ALA A 67 11.04 4.97 3.77
C ALA A 67 9.79 4.21 3.29
N GLN A 68 8.81 3.97 4.17
CA GLN A 68 7.57 3.27 3.84
C GLN A 68 6.69 4.07 2.88
N LEU A 69 6.58 5.39 3.07
CA LEU A 69 5.83 6.28 2.17
C LEU A 69 6.49 6.36 0.79
N LEU A 70 7.82 6.50 0.73
CA LEU A 70 8.56 6.48 -0.53
C LEU A 70 8.42 5.12 -1.24
N GLY A 71 8.50 4.02 -0.50
CA GLY A 71 8.27 2.67 -1.05
C GLY A 71 6.87 2.51 -1.65
N SER A 72 5.83 3.03 -0.99
CA SER A 72 4.46 3.01 -1.49
C SER A 72 4.29 3.81 -2.80
N ILE A 73 4.94 4.97 -2.90
CA ILE A 73 4.94 5.78 -4.13
C ILE A 73 5.59 5.01 -5.27
N VAL A 74 6.76 4.41 -5.04
CA VAL A 74 7.47 3.61 -6.06
C VAL A 74 6.65 2.38 -6.47
N ALA A 75 6.03 1.68 -5.51
CA ALA A 75 5.15 0.55 -5.77
C ALA A 75 3.94 0.94 -6.63
N CYS A 76 3.33 2.09 -6.37
CA CYS A 76 2.28 2.66 -7.22
C CYS A 76 2.78 2.83 -8.66
N PHE A 77 3.91 3.52 -8.88
CA PHE A 77 4.45 3.72 -10.23
C PHE A 77 4.77 2.39 -10.94
N LEU A 78 5.34 1.41 -10.24
CA LEU A 78 5.62 0.08 -10.78
C LEU A 78 4.34 -0.67 -11.15
N LEU A 79 3.31 -0.63 -10.32
CA LEU A 79 2.01 -1.24 -10.61
C LEU A 79 1.41 -0.67 -11.90
N LYS A 80 1.51 0.64 -12.06
CA LYS A 80 1.09 1.37 -13.26
C LYS A 80 1.81 0.90 -14.52
N ALA A 81 3.12 0.74 -14.43
CA ALA A 81 3.95 0.25 -15.52
C ALA A 81 3.64 -1.22 -15.85
N ALA A 82 3.51 -2.07 -14.83
CA ALA A 82 3.24 -3.50 -14.99
C ALA A 82 1.85 -3.80 -15.59
N THR A 83 0.86 -2.95 -15.33
CA THR A 83 -0.50 -3.08 -15.89
C THR A 83 -0.67 -2.35 -17.23
N GLY A 84 0.41 -1.81 -17.81
CA GLY A 84 0.35 -1.13 -19.11
C GLY A 84 -0.50 0.14 -19.10
N GLY A 85 -0.63 0.81 -17.95
CA GLY A 85 -1.43 2.03 -17.79
C GLY A 85 -2.92 1.82 -17.57
N LEU A 86 -3.38 0.57 -17.39
CA LEU A 86 -4.78 0.26 -17.10
C LEU A 86 -5.24 0.81 -15.73
N VAL A 87 -4.29 0.98 -14.80
CA VAL A 87 -4.54 1.59 -13.49
C VAL A 87 -4.30 3.10 -13.56
N ILE A 88 -5.39 3.89 -13.44
CA ILE A 88 -5.33 5.35 -13.31
C ILE A 88 -4.87 5.71 -11.89
N ILE A 89 -3.56 5.75 -11.67
CA ILE A 89 -2.99 6.35 -10.46
C ILE A 89 -2.95 7.86 -10.69
N ASN A 90 -3.98 8.55 -10.21
CA ASN A 90 -4.07 9.99 -10.27
C ASN A 90 -3.29 10.63 -9.12
N ILE A 91 -1.98 10.80 -9.30
CA ILE A 91 -1.10 11.56 -8.39
C ILE A 91 -1.24 13.09 -8.62
N THR A 92 -1.98 13.50 -9.66
CA THR A 92 -2.13 14.89 -10.11
C THR A 92 -3.43 15.53 -9.61
N SER A 93 -3.30 16.53 -8.73
CA SER A 93 -4.14 17.73 -8.50
C SER A 93 -5.68 17.67 -8.41
N HIS A 94 -6.35 16.54 -8.60
CA HIS A 94 -7.84 16.49 -8.62
C HIS A 94 -8.48 16.70 -7.25
N HIS A 95 -7.72 16.60 -6.16
CA HIS A 95 -8.23 16.94 -4.84
C HIS A 95 -8.38 18.45 -4.62
N LEU A 96 -7.73 19.31 -5.41
CA LEU A 96 -7.87 20.77 -5.32
C LEU A 96 -9.01 21.32 -6.20
N ILE A 97 -9.41 20.60 -7.26
CA ILE A 97 -10.42 21.07 -8.21
C ILE A 97 -11.83 20.62 -7.80
N SER A 98 -11.97 19.47 -7.13
CA SER A 98 -13.27 18.99 -6.62
C SER A 98 -13.76 19.71 -5.35
N PHE A 99 -12.93 20.53 -4.70
CA PHE A 99 -13.33 21.41 -3.59
C PHE A 99 -13.71 22.83 -4.05
N LEU A 100 -13.52 23.15 -5.33
CA LEU A 100 -13.81 24.46 -5.94
C LEU A 100 -14.91 24.40 -7.00
N SER A 101 -15.65 23.28 -7.10
CA SER A 101 -16.80 23.12 -8.00
C SER A 101 -18.03 22.59 -7.27
#